data_AF-A0A8W8LWZ1-F1
#
_entry.id   AF-A0A8W8LWZ1-F1
#
_cell.length_a   1.000
_cell.length_b   1.000
_cell.length_c   1.000
_cell.angle_alpha   90.00
_cell.angle_beta   90.00
_cell.angle_gamma   90.00
#
_symmetry.space_group_name_H-M   'P 1'
#
loop_
_entity.id
_entity.type
_entity.pdbx_description
1 polymer ?
#
loop_
_entity_poly.entity_id
_entity_poly.type
_entity_poly.pdbx_seq_one_letter_code
_entity_poly.pdbx_strand_id
1 'polypeptide(L)'
;MENCCILRLFILVSLGSSMTLACGKCDPDVPCPPLPSKNCDVVQRPCHCCRECARRLGDNCSWATARVIQPIVVENTDVMERRQRI
;
A
#
# COMPACT_ATOMS: atom_id res chain seq x y z
N MET A 1 27.97 -34.57 -17.51
CA MET A 1 27.78 -34.29 -16.06
C MET A 1 27.47 -32.81 -15.77
N GLU A 2 27.56 -31.90 -16.75
CA GLU A 2 27.35 -30.45 -16.53
C GLU A 2 25.88 -30.01 -16.40
N ASN A 3 24.94 -30.68 -17.08
CA ASN A 3 23.52 -30.29 -17.06
C ASN A 3 22.83 -30.48 -15.69
N CYS A 4 23.39 -31.32 -14.82
CA CYS A 4 22.81 -31.58 -13.50
C CYS A 4 23.06 -30.43 -12.51
N CYS A 5 24.22 -29.76 -12.64
CA CYS A 5 24.57 -28.60 -11.82
C CYS A 5 23.70 -27.38 -12.16
N ILE A 6 23.47 -27.14 -13.45
CA ILE A 6 22.64 -26.02 -13.93
C ILE A 6 21.19 -26.17 -13.45
N LEU A 7 20.64 -27.40 -13.51
CA LEU A 7 19.27 -27.67 -13.06
C LEU A 7 19.09 -27.45 -11.55
N ARG A 8 20.07 -27.83 -10.73
CA ARG A 8 20.02 -27.60 -9.28
C ARG A 8 20.09 -26.12 -8.91
N LEU A 9 20.89 -25.34 -9.64
CA LEU A 9 20.96 -23.88 -9.47
C LEU A 9 19.62 -23.20 -9.77
N PHE A 10 18.94 -23.62 -10.83
CA PHE A 10 17.61 -23.09 -11.19
C PHE A 10 16.55 -23.35 -10.12
N ILE A 11 16.57 -24.53 -9.48
CA ILE A 11 15.62 -24.90 -8.42
C ILE A 11 15.87 -24.07 -7.14
N LEU A 12 17.12 -23.79 -6.80
CA LEU A 12 17.45 -23.00 -5.61
C LEU A 12 17.08 -21.51 -5.76
N VAL A 13 17.21 -20.96 -6.97
CA VAL A 13 16.85 -19.55 -7.24
C VAL A 13 15.34 -19.33 -7.24
N SER A 14 14.55 -20.29 -7.75
CA SER A 14 13.09 -20.15 -7.81
C SER A 14 12.41 -20.26 -6.45
N LEU A 15 12.96 -21.06 -5.52
CA LEU A 15 12.44 -21.19 -4.15
C LEU A 15 12.74 -19.98 -3.24
N GLY A 16 13.64 -19.09 -3.64
CA GLY A 16 14.10 -17.97 -2.81
C GLY A 16 13.20 -16.73 -2.77
N SER A 17 12.15 -16.67 -3.58
CA SER A 17 11.41 -15.41 -3.80
C SER A 17 9.95 -15.51 -3.35
N SER A 18 9.72 -15.53 -2.03
CA SER A 18 8.36 -15.42 -1.48
C SER A 18 8.35 -14.67 -0.15
N MET A 19 8.94 -13.48 -0.11
CA MET A 19 8.60 -12.52 0.95
C MET A 19 7.33 -11.77 0.54
N THR A 20 6.18 -12.27 0.97
CA THR A 20 4.93 -11.52 0.85
C THR A 20 4.93 -10.41 1.90
N LEU A 21 4.93 -9.14 1.46
CA LEU A 21 4.66 -8.01 2.35
C LEU A 21 3.19 -8.07 2.78
N ALA A 22 2.93 -8.80 3.86
CA ALA A 22 1.62 -8.82 4.51
C ALA A 22 1.59 -7.78 5.63
N CYS A 23 0.45 -7.11 5.80
CA CYS A 23 0.23 -6.27 6.96
C CYS A 23 0.18 -7.10 8.24
N GLY A 24 0.65 -6.55 9.35
CA GLY A 24 0.46 -7.13 10.68
C GLY A 24 -1.03 -7.20 11.07
N LYS A 25 -1.35 -8.07 12.03
CA LYS A 25 -2.70 -8.11 12.61
C LYS A 25 -2.98 -6.85 13.42
N CYS A 26 -4.25 -6.45 13.44
CA CYS A 26 -4.72 -5.36 14.27
C CYS A 26 -4.87 -5.80 15.73
N ASP A 27 -4.44 -4.93 16.62
CA ASP A 27 -4.67 -5.08 18.06
C ASP A 27 -6.12 -4.70 18.38
N PRO A 28 -6.95 -5.61 18.92
CA PRO A 28 -8.35 -5.33 19.24
C PRO A 28 -8.51 -4.41 20.46
N ASP A 29 -7.49 -4.27 21.31
CA ASP A 29 -7.56 -3.50 22.55
C ASP A 29 -7.28 -2.00 22.34
N VAL A 30 -6.84 -1.61 21.14
CA VAL A 30 -6.58 -0.21 20.78
C VAL A 30 -7.85 0.40 20.15
N PRO A 31 -8.56 1.29 20.87
CA PRO A 31 -9.76 1.92 20.33
C PRO A 31 -9.41 2.92 19.22
N CYS A 32 -10.18 2.88 18.13
CA CYS A 32 -10.02 3.84 17.04
C CYS A 32 -10.67 5.19 17.38
N PRO A 33 -10.08 6.31 16.92
CA PRO A 33 -10.68 7.62 17.10
C PRO A 33 -12.03 7.73 16.39
N PRO A 34 -12.96 8.57 16.88
CA PRO A 34 -14.23 8.79 16.22
C PRO A 34 -14.04 9.49 14.87
N LEU A 35 -14.90 9.15 13.91
CA LEU A 35 -14.90 9.78 12.60
C LEU A 35 -15.32 11.26 12.71
N PRO A 36 -14.67 12.17 11.96
CA PRO A 36 -14.95 13.60 12.03
C PRO A 36 -16.34 13.98 11.51
N SER A 37 -16.97 13.14 10.68
CA SER A 37 -18.32 13.37 10.14
C SER A 37 -19.11 12.07 10.11
N LYS A 38 -20.40 12.15 10.47
CA LYS A 38 -21.34 11.01 10.37
C LYS A 38 -21.78 10.73 8.92
N ASN A 39 -21.66 11.72 8.03
CA ASN A 39 -22.04 11.64 6.63
C ASN A 39 -20.80 11.70 5.74
N CYS A 40 -19.90 10.72 5.91
CA CYS A 40 -18.74 10.57 5.04
C CYS A 40 -18.61 9.14 4.56
N ASP A 41 -18.01 8.99 3.38
CA ASP A 41 -17.68 7.67 2.86
C ASP A 41 -16.51 7.10 3.64
N VAL A 42 -16.69 5.90 4.19
CA VAL A 42 -15.71 5.33 5.11
C VAL A 42 -14.70 4.48 4.33
N VAL A 43 -13.41 4.78 4.52
CA VAL A 43 -12.28 4.06 3.90
C VAL A 43 -11.28 3.60 4.95
N GLN A 44 -10.41 2.67 4.57
CA GLN A 44 -9.32 2.17 5.38
C GLN A 44 -8.02 2.18 4.57
N ARG A 45 -6.97 2.77 5.14
CA ARG A 45 -5.63 2.78 4.55
C ARG A 45 -5.00 1.38 4.57
N PRO A 46 -4.09 1.07 3.62
CA PRO A 46 -3.40 -0.21 3.61
C PRO A 46 -2.56 -0.35 4.91
N CYS A 47 -2.70 -1.51 5.56
CA CYS A 47 -2.10 -1.83 6.86
C CYS A 47 -2.52 -0.98 8.06
N HIS A 48 -3.45 -0.03 7.91
CA HIS A 48 -4.02 0.72 9.03
C HIS A 48 -5.25 -0.01 9.59
N CYS A 49 -5.40 -0.06 10.90
CA CYS A 49 -6.52 -0.75 11.56
C CYS A 49 -7.78 0.10 11.68
N CYS A 50 -7.61 1.42 11.73
CA CYS A 50 -8.71 2.34 11.92
C CYS A 50 -9.31 2.84 10.62
N ARG A 51 -10.61 3.08 10.65
CA ARG A 51 -11.38 3.67 9.55
C ARG A 51 -11.26 5.18 9.60
N GLU A 52 -11.32 5.80 8.43
CA GLU A 52 -11.29 7.25 8.25
C GLU A 52 -12.22 7.67 7.11
N CYS A 53 -12.54 8.95 7.02
CA CYS A 53 -13.38 9.47 5.93
C CYS A 53 -12.56 9.57 4.63
N ALA A 54 -13.19 9.22 3.52
CA ALA A 54 -12.60 9.32 2.19
C ALA A 54 -12.31 10.77 1.82
N ARG A 55 -11.26 10.96 1.03
CA ARG A 55 -10.97 12.24 0.38
C ARG A 55 -11.90 12.47 -0.80
N ARG A 56 -12.26 13.74 -1.01
CA ARG A 56 -13.10 14.18 -2.13
C ARG A 56 -12.25 14.62 -3.31
N LEU A 57 -12.89 14.75 -4.46
CA LEU A 57 -12.24 15.21 -5.69
C LEU A 57 -11.70 16.64 -5.47
N GLY A 58 -10.42 16.86 -5.78
CA GLY A 58 -9.73 18.13 -5.54
C GLY A 58 -9.01 18.26 -4.19
N ASP A 59 -9.16 17.28 -3.28
CA ASP A 59 -8.34 17.22 -2.08
C ASP A 59 -6.90 16.77 -2.40
N ASN A 60 -5.93 17.30 -1.64
CA ASN A 60 -4.55 16.81 -1.70
C ASN A 60 -4.48 15.34 -1.25
N CYS A 61 -4.02 14.48 -2.17
CA CYS A 61 -3.86 13.04 -1.94
C CYS A 61 -2.39 12.65 -2.02
N SER A 62 -1.96 11.74 -1.15
CA SER A 62 -0.61 11.18 -1.09
C SER A 62 -0.69 9.74 -0.60
N TRP A 63 0.43 9.00 -0.71
CA TRP A 63 0.54 7.63 -0.19
C TRP A 63 0.27 7.53 1.33
N ALA A 64 0.48 8.64 2.06
CA ALA A 64 0.27 8.71 3.51
C ALA A 64 -1.14 9.21 3.93
N THR A 65 -1.93 9.75 3.01
CA THR A 65 -3.25 10.33 3.32
C THR A 65 -4.38 9.31 3.19
N ALA A 66 -5.56 9.66 3.73
CA ALA A 66 -6.79 8.91 3.54
C ALA A 66 -7.07 8.65 2.05
N ARG A 67 -7.63 7.46 1.75
CA ARG A 67 -7.95 7.05 0.38
C ARG A 67 -9.12 7.86 -0.19
N VAL A 68 -9.14 7.98 -1.52
CA VAL A 68 -10.31 8.46 -2.28
C VAL A 68 -11.33 7.33 -2.45
N ILE A 69 -12.59 7.69 -2.68
CA ILE A 69 -13.66 6.71 -2.94
C ILE A 69 -13.52 6.14 -4.35
N GLN A 70 -13.76 4.83 -4.54
CA GLN A 70 -13.85 4.28 -5.89
C GLN A 70 -15.08 4.86 -6.61
N PRO A 71 -15.00 5.20 -7.92
CA PRO A 71 -13.95 4.84 -8.88
C PRO A 71 -12.82 5.88 -9.05
N ILE A 72 -12.65 6.83 -8.14
CA ILE A 72 -11.65 7.89 -8.27
C ILE A 72 -10.26 7.27 -8.14
N VAL A 73 -9.39 7.53 -9.11
CA VAL A 73 -7.97 7.15 -9.10
C VAL A 73 -7.15 8.39 -8.77
N VAL A 74 -6.21 8.27 -7.82
CA VAL A 74 -5.27 9.35 -7.50
C VAL A 74 -4.20 9.37 -8.58
N GLU A 75 -4.17 10.44 -9.35
CA GLU A 75 -3.12 10.72 -10.32
C GLU A 75 -2.09 11.68 -9.70
N ASN A 76 -0.81 11.38 -9.88
CA ASN A 76 0.26 12.24 -9.42
C ASN A 76 0.52 13.31 -10.49
N THR A 77 0.02 14.53 -10.26
CA THR A 77 0.15 15.65 -11.20
C THR A 77 1.53 16.30 -11.16
N ASP A 78 2.34 16.03 -10.13
CA ASP A 78 3.69 16.56 -9.97
C ASP A 78 4.74 15.55 -10.44
N VAL A 79 4.86 15.39 -11.76
CA VAL A 79 6.05 14.78 -12.39
C VAL A 79 7.17 15.83 -12.43
N MET A 80 7.56 16.34 -11.27
CA MET A 80 8.76 17.15 -11.14
C MET A 80 9.97 16.21 -11.07
N GLU A 81 10.52 15.99 -12.26
CA GLU A 81 11.86 15.50 -12.60
C GLU A 81 12.80 15.24 -11.39
N ARG A 82 12.69 14.08 -10.73
CA ARG A 82 13.78 13.56 -9.88
C ARG A 82 14.89 12.99 -10.77
N ARG A 83 15.51 13.83 -11.60
CA ARG A 83 16.84 13.57 -12.14
C ARG A 83 17.85 14.43 -11.38
N GLN A 84 18.93 13.78 -10.99
CA GLN A 84 20.19 14.36 -10.50
C GLN A 84 20.19 14.89 -9.06
N ARG A 85 20.46 13.97 -8.13
CA ARG A 85 21.71 14.07 -7.37
C ARG A 85 22.28 12.66 -7.18
N ILE A 86 23.27 12.37 -8.01
CA ILE A 86 24.27 11.32 -7.82
C ILE A 86 25.11 11.73 -6.60
#